data_AF-A0A1M4UKA6-F1
#
_entry.id   AF-A0A1M4UKA6-F1
#
_cell.length_a   1.000
_cell.length_b   1.000
_cell.length_c   1.000
_cell.angle_alpha   90.00
_cell.angle_beta   90.00
_cell.angle_gamma   90.00
#
_symmetry.space_group_name_H-M   'P 1'
#
loop_
_entity.id
_entity.type
_entity.pdbx_description
1 polymer ?
#
loop_
_entity_poly.entity_id
_entity_poly.type
_entity_poly.pdbx_seq_one_letter_code
_entity_poly.pdbx_strand_id
1 'polypeptide(L)'
;MGKFILLTPFIFTVFILFMNYRRKKSRQDGVPISLASFIYPGLVVFAVSSLFFGLVAMISHPVISFFSSPKYEAKVVDYDLMESDTDEAKRAIVEFKDHKNQLIKKPLNYGSSHPVEIGEIITIGYEDGDQSVTNLSFGTQKLIVFIVSLFLFVLGLAMAWIILYSLGQDYSIIFRIGIGFVMYLVFPAAMLFFIGVMSWVIWEYFQGRRNDMPIWALGICSLFVTILIPAFFGYLKMLFTREKTVKKNSRFSAFKNRIRK
;
A
#
# COMPACT_ATOMS: atom_id res chain seq x y z
N MET A 1 -1.12 -16.45 -16.32
CA MET A 1 -0.49 -15.32 -15.61
C MET A 1 0.90 -15.63 -15.01
N GLY A 2 1.12 -16.78 -14.36
CA GLY A 2 2.38 -17.08 -13.65
C GLY A 2 3.69 -16.96 -14.46
N LYS A 3 3.68 -17.34 -15.75
CA LYS A 3 4.88 -17.20 -16.62
C LYS A 3 5.26 -15.73 -16.86
N PHE A 4 4.29 -14.84 -16.98
CA PHE A 4 4.55 -13.40 -17.20
C PHE A 4 5.14 -12.74 -15.94
N ILE A 5 4.71 -13.18 -14.76
CA ILE A 5 5.15 -12.64 -13.46
C ILE A 5 6.63 -12.97 -13.19
N LEU A 6 7.16 -14.09 -13.70
CA LEU A 6 8.57 -14.47 -13.51
C LEU A 6 9.48 -13.97 -14.64
N LEU A 7 8.96 -13.88 -15.87
CA LEU A 7 9.76 -13.52 -17.04
C LEU A 7 10.08 -12.01 -17.07
N THR A 8 9.12 -11.17 -16.65
CA THR A 8 9.28 -9.70 -16.57
C THR A 8 10.38 -9.26 -15.59
N PRO A 9 10.41 -9.71 -14.32
CA PRO A 9 11.51 -9.37 -13.41
C PRO A 9 12.85 -9.97 -13.85
N PHE A 10 12.84 -11.14 -14.49
CA PHE A 10 14.07 -11.74 -15.03
C PHE A 10 14.69 -10.87 -16.13
N ILE A 11 13.90 -10.46 -17.14
CA ILE A 11 14.37 -9.53 -18.20
C ILE A 11 14.87 -8.23 -17.58
N PHE A 12 14.11 -7.66 -16.64
CA PHE A 12 14.50 -6.42 -15.97
C PHE A 12 15.84 -6.56 -15.23
N THR A 13 16.06 -7.67 -14.53
CA THR A 13 17.30 -7.95 -13.80
C THR A 13 18.49 -8.08 -14.76
N VAL A 14 18.32 -8.82 -15.86
CA VAL A 14 19.35 -8.95 -16.90
C VAL A 14 19.70 -7.59 -17.49
N PHE A 15 18.70 -6.75 -17.77
CA PHE A 15 18.89 -5.39 -18.29
C PHE A 15 19.68 -4.50 -17.32
N ILE A 16 19.34 -4.50 -16.03
CA ILE A 16 20.06 -3.73 -15.01
C ILE A 16 21.49 -4.24 -14.83
N LEU A 17 21.71 -5.55 -14.83
CA LEU A 17 23.04 -6.14 -14.75
C LEU A 17 23.89 -5.76 -15.98
N PHE A 18 23.31 -5.78 -17.17
CA PHE A 18 23.96 -5.34 -18.41
C PHE A 18 24.36 -3.86 -18.34
N MET A 19 23.48 -2.99 -17.85
CA MET A 19 23.78 -1.57 -17.67
C MET A 19 24.89 -1.34 -16.63
N ASN A 20 24.85 -2.03 -15.51
CA ASN A 20 25.90 -1.96 -14.49
C ASN A 20 27.25 -2.47 -15.02
N TYR A 21 27.25 -3.53 -15.83
CA TYR A 21 28.44 -4.03 -16.51
C TYR A 21 29.01 -2.99 -17.49
N ARG A 22 28.17 -2.41 -18.36
CA ARG A 22 28.58 -1.35 -19.29
C ARG A 22 29.18 -0.15 -18.57
N ARG A 23 28.57 0.26 -17.44
CA ARG A 23 29.06 1.36 -16.60
C ARG A 23 30.41 1.04 -15.95
N LYS A 24 30.58 -0.14 -15.36
CA LYS A 24 31.86 -0.57 -14.76
C LYS A 24 32.96 -0.65 -15.81
N LYS A 25 32.67 -1.23 -16.98
CA LYS A 25 33.60 -1.32 -18.11
C LYS A 25 34.05 0.06 -18.61
N SER A 26 33.16 1.05 -18.61
CA SER A 26 33.49 2.43 -19.00
C SER A 26 34.28 3.21 -17.94
N ARG A 27 34.36 2.73 -16.69
CA ARG A 27 35.06 3.42 -15.58
C ARG A 27 36.38 2.77 -15.18
N GLN A 28 36.59 1.49 -15.51
CA GLN A 28 37.78 0.73 -15.16
C GLN A 28 38.52 0.36 -16.44
N ASP A 29 39.38 1.28 -16.90
CA ASP A 29 40.32 1.02 -17.99
C ASP A 29 41.35 -0.03 -17.53
N GLY A 30 41.12 -1.30 -17.90
CA GLY A 30 42.13 -2.37 -17.80
C GLY A 30 42.01 -3.35 -16.62
N VAL A 31 41.08 -3.19 -15.69
CA VAL A 31 40.88 -4.16 -14.59
C VAL A 31 39.81 -5.20 -14.97
N PRO A 32 40.10 -6.52 -14.89
CA PRO A 32 39.12 -7.55 -15.20
C PRO A 32 37.98 -7.51 -14.18
N ILE A 33 36.76 -7.31 -14.68
CA ILE A 33 35.56 -7.24 -13.85
C ILE A 33 35.14 -8.67 -13.46
N SER A 34 35.19 -9.00 -12.17
CA SER A 34 34.71 -10.29 -11.67
C SER A 34 33.19 -10.41 -11.79
N LEU A 35 32.73 -11.49 -12.43
CA LEU A 35 31.31 -11.86 -12.52
C LEU A 35 30.66 -12.09 -11.14
N ALA A 36 31.44 -12.55 -10.15
CA ALA A 36 30.97 -12.76 -8.79
C ALA A 36 30.48 -11.45 -8.13
N SER A 37 31.04 -10.30 -8.54
CA SER A 37 30.63 -8.99 -8.03
C SER A 37 29.21 -8.56 -8.45
N PHE A 38 28.58 -9.29 -9.38
CA PHE A 38 27.22 -9.02 -9.85
C PHE A 38 26.17 -9.97 -9.28
N ILE A 39 26.57 -11.06 -8.61
CA ILE A 39 25.64 -12.05 -8.06
C ILE A 39 24.73 -11.41 -7.00
N TYR A 40 25.33 -10.75 -6.00
CA TYR A 40 24.58 -10.12 -4.92
C TYR A 40 23.66 -8.98 -5.42
N PRO A 41 24.15 -7.99 -6.20
CA PRO A 41 23.27 -6.97 -6.78
C PRO A 41 22.17 -7.56 -7.67
N GLY A 42 22.47 -8.61 -8.45
CA GLY A 42 21.50 -9.29 -9.30
C GLY A 42 20.38 -9.94 -8.49
N LEU A 43 20.71 -10.62 -7.40
CA LEU A 43 19.73 -11.25 -6.51
C LEU A 43 18.82 -10.20 -5.85
N VAL A 44 19.38 -9.08 -5.38
CA VAL A 44 18.60 -7.98 -4.80
C VAL A 44 17.65 -7.37 -5.83
N VAL A 45 18.14 -7.09 -7.04
CA VAL A 45 17.31 -6.53 -8.13
C VAL A 45 16.21 -7.50 -8.53
N PHE A 46 16.51 -8.81 -8.61
CA PHE A 46 15.52 -9.83 -8.91
C PHE A 46 14.43 -9.92 -7.83
N ALA A 47 14.80 -9.93 -6.55
CA ALA A 47 13.84 -9.98 -5.46
C ALA A 47 12.92 -8.75 -5.45
N VAL A 48 13.48 -7.55 -5.55
CA VAL A 48 12.71 -6.29 -5.56
C VAL A 48 11.78 -6.22 -6.79
N SER A 49 12.29 -6.56 -7.97
CA SER A 49 11.49 -6.53 -9.20
C SER A 49 10.39 -7.59 -9.19
N SER A 50 10.66 -8.80 -8.69
CA SER A 50 9.65 -9.85 -8.57
C SER A 50 8.50 -9.44 -7.65
N LEU A 51 8.80 -8.80 -6.52
CA LEU A 51 7.78 -8.25 -5.63
C LEU A 51 6.99 -7.13 -6.31
N PHE A 52 7.67 -6.21 -7.00
CA PHE A 52 7.01 -5.12 -7.70
C PHE A 52 6.05 -5.61 -8.79
N PHE A 53 6.53 -6.43 -9.73
CA PHE A 53 5.70 -6.95 -10.82
C PHE A 53 4.62 -7.92 -10.32
N GLY A 54 4.90 -8.68 -9.26
CA GLY A 54 3.90 -9.53 -8.60
C GLY A 54 2.72 -8.71 -8.05
N LEU A 55 3.01 -7.62 -7.34
CA LEU A 55 1.97 -6.73 -6.82
C LEU A 55 1.23 -5.98 -7.94
N VAL A 56 1.92 -5.55 -9.01
CA VAL A 56 1.27 -4.94 -10.19
C VAL A 56 0.29 -5.92 -10.82
N ALA A 57 0.69 -7.18 -11.01
CA ALA A 57 -0.20 -8.20 -11.56
C ALA A 57 -1.42 -8.44 -10.65
N MET A 58 -1.21 -8.48 -9.33
CA MET A 58 -2.29 -8.67 -8.35
C MET A 58 -3.31 -7.51 -8.36
N ILE A 59 -2.85 -6.26 -8.50
CA ILE A 59 -3.73 -5.08 -8.52
C ILE A 59 -4.41 -4.86 -9.88
N SER A 60 -3.78 -5.31 -10.97
CA SER A 60 -4.25 -5.01 -12.32
C SER A 60 -5.68 -5.52 -12.56
N HIS A 61 -5.99 -6.74 -12.16
CA HIS A 61 -7.31 -7.33 -12.37
C HIS A 61 -8.41 -6.64 -11.55
N PRO A 62 -8.27 -6.44 -10.21
CA PRO A 62 -9.25 -5.69 -9.43
C PRO A 62 -9.44 -4.24 -9.86
N VAL A 63 -8.37 -3.54 -10.27
CA VAL A 63 -8.46 -2.14 -10.69
C VAL A 63 -9.16 -2.03 -12.05
N ILE A 64 -8.81 -2.90 -13.00
CA ILE A 64 -9.48 -2.93 -14.31
C ILE A 64 -10.96 -3.29 -14.14
N SER A 65 -11.30 -4.28 -13.31
CA SER A 65 -12.71 -4.62 -13.04
C SER A 65 -13.43 -3.50 -12.29
N PHE A 66 -12.78 -2.81 -11.35
CA PHE A 66 -13.41 -1.69 -10.63
C PHE A 66 -13.77 -0.51 -11.55
N PHE A 67 -12.95 -0.25 -12.58
CA PHE A 67 -13.18 0.83 -13.54
C PHE A 67 -14.04 0.42 -14.74
N SER A 68 -14.03 -0.85 -15.12
CA SER A 68 -14.68 -1.33 -16.36
C SER A 68 -16.01 -2.04 -16.11
N SER A 69 -16.21 -2.65 -14.92
CA SER A 69 -17.42 -3.43 -14.66
C SER A 69 -18.60 -2.52 -14.26
N PRO A 70 -19.81 -2.79 -14.79
CA PRO A 70 -21.02 -2.05 -14.40
C PRO A 70 -21.34 -2.28 -12.92
N LYS A 71 -21.78 -1.20 -12.27
CA LYS A 71 -22.05 -1.15 -10.83
C LYS A 71 -23.54 -1.27 -10.59
N TYR A 72 -23.94 -2.19 -9.73
CA TYR A 72 -25.34 -2.40 -9.35
C TYR A 72 -25.49 -2.30 -7.83
N GLU A 73 -26.66 -1.84 -7.40
CA GLU A 73 -27.08 -1.95 -6.01
C GLU A 73 -27.70 -3.34 -5.80
N ALA A 74 -27.15 -4.10 -4.86
CA ALA A 74 -27.62 -5.43 -4.53
C ALA A 74 -28.04 -5.49 -3.07
N LYS A 75 -29.11 -6.23 -2.80
CA LYS A 75 -29.60 -6.50 -1.45
C LYS A 75 -29.09 -7.87 -1.01
N VAL A 76 -28.58 -7.98 0.21
CA VAL A 76 -28.25 -9.30 0.79
C VAL A 76 -29.55 -10.04 1.14
N VAL A 77 -29.75 -11.24 0.60
CA VAL A 77 -30.99 -12.01 0.77
C VAL A 77 -30.78 -13.29 1.54
N ASP A 78 -29.60 -13.91 1.43
CA ASP A 78 -29.35 -15.22 2.05
C ASP A 78 -27.84 -15.44 2.31
N TYR A 79 -27.48 -16.54 2.96
CA TYR A 79 -26.09 -16.96 3.15
C TYR A 79 -25.87 -18.37 2.60
N ASP A 80 -24.77 -18.54 1.88
CA ASP A 80 -24.23 -19.83 1.49
C ASP A 80 -23.13 -20.25 2.48
N LEU A 81 -23.15 -21.50 2.91
CA LEU A 81 -22.15 -22.06 3.83
C LEU A 81 -21.01 -22.61 3.00
N MET A 82 -19.82 -22.01 3.15
CA MET A 82 -18.62 -22.56 2.56
C MET A 82 -17.98 -23.54 3.56
N GLU A 83 -18.08 -24.84 3.30
CA GLU A 83 -17.30 -25.84 4.03
C GLU A 83 -15.81 -25.60 3.73
N SER A 84 -15.12 -25.02 4.71
CA SER A 84 -13.66 -24.89 4.72
C SER A 84 -13.16 -25.45 6.04
N ASP A 85 -12.23 -26.39 5.98
CA ASP A 85 -11.71 -27.30 7.03
C ASP A 85 -11.26 -26.65 8.35
N THR A 86 -11.31 -25.33 8.51
CA THR A 86 -10.76 -24.62 9.68
C THR A 86 -11.56 -23.41 10.17
N ASP A 87 -12.59 -22.94 9.47
CA ASP A 87 -13.46 -21.85 9.95
C ASP A 87 -14.76 -21.79 9.11
N GLU A 88 -15.93 -21.71 9.77
CA GLU A 88 -17.24 -21.57 9.11
C GLU A 88 -17.40 -20.18 8.48
N ALA A 89 -16.81 -19.98 7.29
CA ALA A 89 -16.94 -18.73 6.55
C ALA A 89 -18.27 -18.70 5.79
N LYS A 90 -19.18 -17.79 6.17
CA LYS A 90 -20.46 -17.57 5.49
C LYS A 90 -20.27 -16.64 4.29
N ARG A 91 -20.77 -17.03 3.11
CA ARG A 91 -20.81 -16.20 1.90
C ARG A 91 -22.19 -15.59 1.75
N ALA A 92 -22.30 -14.26 1.67
CA ALA A 92 -23.59 -13.63 1.42
C ALA A 92 -24.05 -13.85 -0.03
N ILE A 93 -25.31 -14.24 -0.21
CA ILE A 93 -26.02 -14.28 -1.48
C ILE A 93 -26.73 -12.94 -1.65
N VAL A 94 -26.42 -12.29 -2.77
CA VAL A 94 -26.90 -10.95 -3.08
C VAL A 94 -27.84 -11.00 -4.27
N GLU A 95 -28.90 -10.23 -4.18
CA GLU A 95 -29.95 -10.10 -5.17
C GLU A 95 -29.90 -8.69 -5.79
N PHE A 96 -29.80 -8.60 -7.11
CA PHE A 96 -29.72 -7.33 -7.82
C PHE A 96 -30.48 -7.36 -9.14
N LYS A 97 -30.77 -6.18 -9.66
CA LYS A 97 -31.36 -5.99 -10.99
C LYS A 97 -30.27 -5.63 -12.00
N ASP A 98 -30.13 -6.44 -13.04
CA ASP A 98 -29.22 -6.18 -14.15
C ASP A 98 -29.79 -5.07 -15.10
N HIS A 99 -29.01 -4.58 -16.07
CA HIS A 99 -29.44 -3.62 -17.10
C HIS A 99 -30.69 -4.05 -17.87
N LYS A 100 -30.95 -5.37 -17.94
CA LYS A 100 -32.18 -5.93 -18.54
C LYS A 100 -33.37 -5.98 -17.57
N ASN A 101 -33.25 -5.37 -16.40
CA ASN A 101 -34.21 -5.37 -15.30
C ASN A 101 -34.56 -6.79 -14.79
N GLN A 102 -33.64 -7.74 -15.01
CA GLN A 102 -33.78 -9.13 -14.56
C GLN A 102 -33.21 -9.26 -13.15
N LEU A 103 -33.91 -10.03 -12.33
CA LEU A 103 -33.60 -10.26 -10.93
C LEU A 103 -32.62 -11.43 -10.83
N ILE A 104 -31.36 -11.14 -10.50
CA ILE A 104 -30.27 -12.12 -10.47
C ILE A 104 -29.82 -12.31 -9.01
N LYS A 105 -29.70 -13.57 -8.59
CA LYS A 105 -29.15 -13.98 -7.30
C LYS A 105 -27.78 -14.62 -7.49
N LYS A 106 -26.75 -14.09 -6.85
CA LYS A 106 -25.39 -14.65 -6.92
C LYS A 106 -24.65 -14.52 -5.59
N PRO A 107 -23.76 -15.47 -5.26
CA PRO A 107 -22.92 -15.40 -4.07
C PRO A 107 -21.77 -14.40 -4.25
N LEU A 108 -21.34 -13.79 -3.14
CA LEU A 108 -20.13 -12.98 -3.09
C LEU A 108 -18.86 -13.82 -3.26
N ASN A 109 -17.81 -13.23 -3.84
CA ASN A 109 -16.51 -13.86 -4.05
C ASN A 109 -15.79 -14.27 -2.72
N TYR A 110 -16.02 -13.55 -1.63
CA TYR A 110 -15.38 -13.83 -0.33
C TYR A 110 -16.40 -14.27 0.73
N GLY A 111 -15.96 -15.17 1.61
CA GLY A 111 -16.65 -15.51 2.86
C GLY A 111 -16.10 -14.66 4.01
N SER A 112 -16.95 -14.30 4.97
CA SER A 112 -16.56 -13.54 6.16
C SER A 112 -17.13 -14.21 7.41
N SER A 113 -16.35 -14.24 8.50
CA SER A 113 -16.81 -14.65 9.84
C SER A 113 -17.79 -13.64 10.46
N HIS A 114 -17.76 -12.39 9.98
CA HIS A 114 -18.75 -11.36 10.23
C HIS A 114 -19.41 -10.98 8.90
N PRO A 115 -20.39 -11.77 8.42
CA PRO A 115 -21.02 -11.51 7.14
C PRO A 115 -21.94 -10.27 7.23
N VAL A 116 -22.06 -9.57 6.10
CA VAL A 116 -22.94 -8.40 5.91
C VAL A 116 -24.38 -8.80 6.27
N GLU A 117 -25.12 -7.96 7.01
CA GLU A 117 -26.44 -8.32 7.53
C GLU A 117 -27.48 -8.53 6.40
N ILE A 118 -28.42 -9.47 6.61
CA ILE A 118 -29.52 -9.71 5.67
C ILE A 118 -30.35 -8.43 5.54
N GLY A 119 -30.56 -7.98 4.30
CA GLY A 119 -31.30 -6.77 4.00
C GLY A 119 -30.44 -5.53 3.77
N GLU A 120 -29.13 -5.58 4.02
CA GLU A 120 -28.22 -4.49 3.72
C GLU A 120 -28.06 -4.28 2.20
N ILE A 121 -28.03 -3.02 1.77
CA ILE A 121 -27.81 -2.65 0.37
C ILE A 121 -26.32 -2.42 0.16
N ILE A 122 -25.70 -3.25 -0.67
CA ILE A 122 -24.28 -3.17 -1.01
C ILE A 122 -24.11 -2.86 -2.49
N THR A 123 -23.09 -2.09 -2.84
CA THR A 123 -22.72 -1.90 -4.24
C THR A 123 -21.88 -3.09 -4.70
N ILE A 124 -22.22 -3.65 -5.86
CA ILE A 124 -21.53 -4.79 -6.44
C ILE A 124 -21.08 -4.52 -7.87
N GLY A 125 -19.98 -5.15 -8.27
CA GLY A 125 -19.56 -5.22 -9.67
C GLY A 125 -19.99 -6.56 -10.25
N TYR A 126 -20.73 -6.52 -11.36
CA TYR A 126 -21.16 -7.73 -12.08
C TYR A 126 -21.00 -7.53 -13.59
N GLU A 127 -20.41 -8.49 -14.28
CA GLU A 127 -20.32 -8.53 -15.74
C GLU A 127 -21.09 -9.75 -16.26
N ASP A 128 -21.82 -9.60 -17.38
CA ASP A 128 -22.68 -10.66 -17.95
C ASP A 128 -21.83 -11.92 -18.22
N GLY A 129 -22.02 -12.97 -17.42
CA GLY A 129 -21.28 -14.24 -17.51
C GLY A 129 -20.45 -14.60 -16.27
N ASP A 130 -20.31 -13.69 -15.30
CA ASP A 130 -19.56 -13.99 -14.06
C ASP A 130 -20.29 -14.98 -13.15
N GLN A 131 -19.54 -15.94 -12.61
CA GLN A 131 -20.05 -16.97 -11.69
C GLN A 131 -20.25 -16.44 -10.26
N SER A 132 -19.52 -15.39 -9.87
CA SER A 132 -19.57 -14.79 -8.53
C SER A 132 -19.54 -13.27 -8.62
N VAL A 133 -20.07 -12.62 -7.58
CA VAL A 133 -20.20 -11.16 -7.53
C VAL A 133 -19.13 -10.57 -6.63
N THR A 134 -18.48 -9.49 -7.08
CA THR A 134 -17.48 -8.79 -6.27
C THR A 134 -18.17 -7.70 -5.45
N ASN A 135 -18.16 -7.84 -4.12
CA ASN A 135 -18.65 -6.76 -3.24
C ASN A 135 -17.71 -5.57 -3.36
N LEU A 136 -18.25 -4.43 -3.76
CA LEU A 136 -17.53 -3.16 -3.78
C LEU A 136 -17.59 -2.44 -2.43
N SER A 137 -17.78 -3.18 -1.32
CA SER A 137 -17.86 -2.60 0.02
C SER A 137 -16.69 -1.67 0.25
N PHE A 138 -17.03 -0.40 0.43
CA PHE A 138 -16.12 0.73 0.32
C PHE A 138 -14.99 0.72 1.35
N GLY A 139 -15.10 -0.05 2.44
CA GLY A 139 -14.11 -0.08 3.53
C GLY A 139 -12.91 -0.98 3.26
N THR A 140 -13.15 -2.29 3.19
CA THR A 140 -12.09 -3.31 3.09
C THR A 140 -11.35 -3.27 1.75
N GLN A 141 -12.07 -3.05 0.64
CA GLN A 141 -11.43 -2.94 -0.67
C GLN A 141 -10.53 -1.69 -0.78
N LYS A 142 -10.98 -0.53 -0.26
CA LYS A 142 -10.15 0.68 -0.26
C LYS A 142 -8.89 0.51 0.58
N LEU A 143 -8.99 -0.16 1.73
CA LEU A 143 -7.84 -0.40 2.60
C LEU A 143 -6.81 -1.32 1.93
N ILE A 144 -7.25 -2.41 1.28
CA ILE A 144 -6.37 -3.30 0.52
C ILE A 144 -5.74 -2.55 -0.65
N VAL A 145 -6.53 -1.82 -1.45
CA VAL A 145 -6.02 -1.03 -2.58
C VAL A 145 -5.02 0.03 -2.10
N PHE A 146 -5.29 0.69 -0.98
CA PHE A 146 -4.38 1.68 -0.38
C PHE A 146 -3.07 1.04 0.06
N ILE A 147 -3.11 -0.10 0.76
CA ILE A 147 -1.91 -0.83 1.20
C ILE A 147 -1.10 -1.29 0.00
N VAL A 148 -1.73 -1.93 -1.00
CA VAL A 148 -0.99 -2.40 -2.16
C VAL A 148 -0.43 -1.23 -2.98
N SER A 149 -1.15 -0.11 -3.09
CA SER A 149 -0.65 1.14 -3.70
C SER A 149 0.54 1.72 -2.94
N LEU A 150 0.52 1.67 -1.61
CA LEU A 150 1.63 2.09 -0.75
C LEU A 150 2.88 1.25 -1.01
N PHE A 151 2.74 -0.08 -1.05
CA PHE A 151 3.86 -0.98 -1.36
C PHE A 151 4.37 -0.78 -2.78
N LEU A 152 3.49 -0.60 -3.76
CA LEU A 152 3.87 -0.27 -5.14
C LEU A 152 4.63 1.05 -5.22
N PHE A 153 4.24 2.07 -4.44
CA PHE A 153 4.96 3.33 -4.37
C PHE A 153 6.37 3.15 -3.81
N VAL A 154 6.51 2.43 -2.69
CA VAL A 154 7.81 2.17 -2.05
C VAL A 154 8.72 1.34 -2.96
N LEU A 155 8.21 0.24 -3.53
CA LEU A 155 8.96 -0.59 -4.46
C LEU A 155 9.25 0.15 -5.77
N GLY A 156 8.36 1.02 -6.23
CA GLY A 156 8.58 1.90 -7.38
C GLY A 156 9.74 2.88 -7.14
N LEU A 157 9.83 3.47 -5.95
CA LEU A 157 10.99 4.29 -5.56
C LEU A 157 12.28 3.47 -5.53
N ALA A 158 12.24 2.23 -5.01
CA ALA A 158 13.39 1.34 -5.02
C ALA A 158 13.83 0.96 -6.45
N MET A 159 12.87 0.67 -7.34
CA MET A 159 13.13 0.39 -8.76
C MET A 159 13.74 1.61 -9.47
N ALA A 160 13.18 2.80 -9.24
CA ALA A 160 13.73 4.04 -9.78
C ALA A 160 15.15 4.31 -9.25
N TRP A 161 15.41 4.00 -7.98
CA TRP A 161 16.75 4.11 -7.38
C TRP A 161 17.75 3.17 -8.05
N ILE A 162 17.37 1.91 -8.28
CA ILE A 162 18.18 0.91 -9.00
C ILE A 162 18.51 1.39 -10.42
N ILE A 163 17.54 1.95 -11.14
CA ILE A 163 17.72 2.45 -12.51
C ILE A 163 18.69 3.65 -12.52
N LEU A 164 18.46 4.66 -11.67
CA LEU A 164 19.33 5.84 -11.58
C LEU A 164 20.74 5.49 -11.12
N TYR A 165 20.86 4.56 -10.17
CA TYR A 165 22.14 3.98 -9.78
C TYR A 165 22.83 3.34 -10.99
N SER A 166 22.11 2.55 -11.80
CA SER A 166 22.71 1.88 -12.96
C SER A 166 23.11 2.85 -14.07
N LEU A 167 22.34 3.92 -14.27
CA LEU A 167 22.67 5.04 -15.18
C LEU A 167 23.81 5.93 -14.66
N GLY A 168 24.17 5.81 -13.38
CA GLY A 168 25.13 6.68 -12.74
C GLY A 168 24.68 8.13 -12.61
N GLN A 169 23.37 8.37 -12.65
CA GLN A 169 22.76 9.67 -12.44
C GLN A 169 22.54 9.94 -10.94
N ASP A 170 22.33 11.21 -10.59
CA ASP A 170 22.12 11.63 -9.21
C ASP A 170 20.85 11.01 -8.61
N TYR A 171 21.05 10.11 -7.64
CA TYR A 171 19.98 9.45 -6.91
C TYR A 171 19.48 10.24 -5.69
N SER A 172 20.05 11.42 -5.45
CA SER A 172 19.72 12.29 -4.30
C SER A 172 18.25 12.74 -4.30
N ILE A 173 17.65 12.88 -5.49
CA ILE A 173 16.25 13.27 -5.65
C ILE A 173 15.32 12.16 -5.14
N ILE A 174 15.54 10.91 -5.55
CA ILE A 174 14.73 9.77 -5.10
C ILE A 174 14.88 9.58 -3.60
N PHE A 175 16.10 9.65 -3.08
CA PHE A 175 16.34 9.51 -1.65
C PHE A 175 15.64 10.61 -0.85
N ARG A 176 15.62 11.85 -1.35
CA ARG A 176 14.87 12.97 -0.76
C ARG A 176 13.36 12.73 -0.81
N ILE A 177 12.83 12.18 -1.91
CA ILE A 177 11.42 11.82 -2.02
C ILE A 177 11.07 10.71 -1.02
N GLY A 178 11.89 9.66 -0.92
CA GLY A 178 11.68 8.56 0.01
C GLY A 178 11.72 9.00 1.48
N ILE A 179 12.73 9.79 1.87
CA ILE A 179 12.78 10.36 3.23
C ILE A 179 11.61 11.31 3.47
N GLY A 180 11.27 12.14 2.50
CA GLY A 180 10.12 13.03 2.59
C GLY A 180 8.84 12.23 2.83
N PHE A 181 8.61 11.18 2.05
CA PHE A 181 7.47 10.29 2.22
C PHE A 181 7.40 9.65 3.61
N VAL A 182 8.52 9.12 4.10
CA VAL A 182 8.58 8.49 5.42
C VAL A 182 8.31 9.52 6.53
N MET A 183 8.93 10.70 6.47
CA MET A 183 8.74 11.74 7.49
C MET A 183 7.34 12.39 7.44
N TYR A 184 6.83 12.68 6.25
CA TYR A 184 5.56 13.41 6.12
C TYR A 184 4.33 12.52 6.16
N LEU A 185 4.44 11.23 5.82
CA LEU A 185 3.31 10.31 5.78
C LEU A 185 3.45 9.16 6.78
N VAL A 186 4.51 8.36 6.69
CA VAL A 186 4.62 7.10 7.46
C VAL A 186 4.72 7.36 8.96
N PHE A 187 5.61 8.24 9.40
CA PHE A 187 5.75 8.61 10.81
C PHE A 187 4.48 9.18 11.44
N PRO A 188 3.85 10.23 10.88
CA PRO A 188 2.65 10.80 11.48
C PRO A 188 1.46 9.84 11.43
N ALA A 189 1.32 9.06 10.35
CA ALA A 189 0.29 8.01 10.28
C ALA A 189 0.50 6.93 11.34
N ALA A 190 1.75 6.48 11.56
CA ALA A 190 2.06 5.50 12.60
C ALA A 190 1.76 6.05 14.01
N MET A 191 2.14 7.32 14.29
CA MET A 191 1.82 7.96 15.57
C MET A 191 0.30 8.05 15.80
N LEU A 192 -0.47 8.45 14.77
CA LEU A 192 -1.93 8.47 14.85
C LEU A 192 -2.52 7.08 15.06
N PHE A 193 -1.99 6.07 14.38
CA PHE A 193 -2.40 4.68 14.55
C PHE A 193 -2.19 4.20 15.99
N PHE A 194 -1.01 4.46 16.58
CA PHE A 194 -0.73 4.12 17.97
C PHE A 194 -1.64 4.85 18.95
N ILE A 195 -1.91 6.15 18.74
CA ILE A 195 -2.89 6.89 19.55
C ILE A 195 -4.26 6.24 19.45
N GLY A 196 -4.73 5.97 18.23
CA GLY A 196 -6.04 5.37 17.98
C GLY A 196 -6.20 4.01 18.64
N VAL A 197 -5.24 3.10 18.45
CA VAL A 197 -5.28 1.74 19.04
C VAL A 197 -5.25 1.80 20.56
N MET A 198 -4.37 2.60 21.14
CA MET A 198 -4.26 2.69 22.59
C MET A 198 -5.49 3.37 23.22
N SER A 199 -6.02 4.42 22.58
CA SER A 199 -7.29 5.04 22.99
C SER A 199 -8.47 4.08 22.87
N TRP A 200 -8.51 3.25 21.83
CA TRP A 200 -9.54 2.21 21.67
C TRP A 200 -9.48 1.18 22.79
N VAL A 201 -8.28 0.69 23.14
CA VAL A 201 -8.09 -0.26 24.24
C VAL A 201 -8.57 0.32 25.57
N ILE A 202 -8.26 1.60 25.84
CA ILE A 202 -8.74 2.30 27.04
C ILE A 202 -10.27 2.38 27.04
N TRP A 203 -10.87 2.77 25.92
CA TRP A 203 -12.32 2.88 25.77
C TRP A 203 -13.05 1.54 25.98
N GLU A 204 -12.53 0.46 25.37
CA GLU A 204 -13.11 -0.89 25.47
C GLU A 204 -13.07 -1.43 26.91
N TYR A 205 -12.01 -1.10 27.66
CA TYR A 205 -11.91 -1.42 29.08
C TYR A 205 -12.98 -0.69 29.90
N PHE A 206 -13.20 0.61 29.66
CA PHE A 206 -14.23 1.37 30.35
C PHE A 206 -15.66 0.89 30.02
N GLN A 207 -15.88 0.28 28.85
CA GLN A 207 -17.17 -0.36 28.51
C GLN A 207 -17.39 -1.72 29.19
N GLY A 208 -16.43 -2.22 29.98
CA GLY A 208 -16.55 -3.51 30.67
C GLY A 208 -16.56 -4.73 29.74
N ARG A 209 -16.25 -4.54 28.45
CA ARG A 209 -16.17 -5.62 27.44
C ARG A 209 -14.88 -6.43 27.55
N ARG A 210 -13.88 -5.91 28.27
CA ARG A 210 -12.60 -6.58 28.60
C ARG A 210 -12.32 -6.45 30.10
N ASN A 211 -12.94 -7.32 30.90
CA ASN A 211 -12.70 -7.38 32.35
C ASN A 211 -11.39 -8.09 32.75
N ASP A 212 -10.69 -8.67 31.78
CA ASP A 212 -9.56 -9.57 32.05
C ASP A 212 -8.20 -8.84 31.96
N MET A 213 -8.19 -7.53 31.64
CA MET A 213 -6.96 -6.77 31.49
C MET A 213 -6.45 -6.26 32.84
N PRO A 214 -5.16 -6.50 33.18
CA PRO A 214 -4.59 -6.00 34.42
C PRO A 214 -4.53 -4.47 34.41
N ILE A 215 -4.96 -3.86 35.51
CA ILE A 215 -5.09 -2.40 35.68
C ILE A 215 -3.77 -1.64 35.38
N TRP A 216 -2.63 -2.27 35.64
CA TRP A 216 -1.30 -1.73 35.34
C TRP A 216 -1.06 -1.53 33.84
N ALA A 217 -1.56 -2.43 32.99
CA ALA A 217 -1.44 -2.30 31.54
C ALA A 217 -2.20 -1.07 31.02
N LEU A 218 -3.34 -0.75 31.65
CA LEU A 218 -4.12 0.43 31.34
C LEU A 218 -3.41 1.71 31.76
N GLY A 219 -2.75 1.71 32.93
CA GLY A 219 -1.88 2.79 33.36
C GLY A 219 -0.77 3.08 32.36
N ILE A 220 -0.10 2.03 31.85
CA ILE A 220 0.96 2.17 30.83
C ILE A 220 0.39 2.71 29.51
N CYS A 221 -0.76 2.18 29.05
CA CYS A 221 -1.39 2.66 27.82
C CYS A 221 -1.81 4.13 27.91
N SER A 222 -2.40 4.53 29.04
CA SER A 222 -2.81 5.92 29.30
C SER A 222 -1.61 6.87 29.35
N LEU A 223 -0.53 6.47 30.01
CA LEU A 223 0.72 7.24 30.04
C LEU A 223 1.29 7.41 28.63
N PHE A 224 1.34 6.33 27.85
CA PHE A 224 1.83 6.38 26.47
C PHE A 224 1.01 7.33 25.61
N VAL A 225 -0.32 7.25 25.64
CA VAL A 225 -1.20 8.18 24.90
C VAL A 225 -0.97 9.63 25.32
N THR A 226 -0.87 9.87 26.64
CA THR A 226 -0.65 11.22 27.19
C THR A 226 0.67 11.83 26.73
N ILE A 227 1.73 11.03 26.55
CA ILE A 227 3.01 11.48 26.00
C ILE A 227 2.98 11.57 24.45
N LEU A 228 2.29 10.64 23.79
CA LEU A 228 2.27 10.57 22.32
C LEU A 228 1.52 11.74 21.69
N ILE A 229 0.43 12.21 22.29
CA ILE A 229 -0.36 13.34 21.79
C ILE A 229 0.49 14.62 21.65
N PRO A 230 1.14 15.13 22.71
CA PRO A 230 2.00 16.32 22.60
C PRO A 230 3.23 16.05 21.73
N ALA A 231 3.78 14.82 21.72
CA ALA A 231 4.85 14.45 20.80
C ALA A 231 4.41 14.55 19.32
N PHE A 232 3.19 14.12 19.01
CA PHE A 232 2.60 14.23 17.67
C PHE A 232 2.40 15.69 17.26
N PHE A 233 1.83 16.52 18.12
CA PHE A 233 1.71 17.97 17.86
C PHE A 233 3.07 18.65 17.71
N GLY A 234 4.05 18.28 18.53
CA GLY A 234 5.43 18.75 18.42
C GLY A 234 6.08 18.35 17.09
N TYR A 235 5.86 17.12 16.66
CA TYR A 235 6.34 16.59 15.38
C TYR A 235 5.70 17.32 14.18
N LEU A 236 4.38 17.50 14.18
CA LEU A 236 3.69 18.29 13.17
C LEU A 236 4.20 19.73 13.15
N LYS A 237 4.33 20.38 14.31
CA LYS A 237 4.88 21.74 14.42
C LYS A 237 6.30 21.81 13.83
N MET A 238 7.15 20.81 14.07
CA MET A 238 8.49 20.74 13.48
C MET A 238 8.44 20.62 11.95
N LEU A 239 7.57 19.76 11.40
CA LEU A 239 7.40 19.59 9.96
C LEU A 239 6.92 20.88 9.27
N PHE A 240 5.87 21.53 9.81
CA PHE A 240 5.33 22.78 9.26
C PHE A 240 6.26 23.98 9.46
N THR A 241 7.06 24.01 10.54
CA THR A 241 8.04 25.07 10.76
C THR A 241 9.23 24.95 9.81
N ARG A 242 9.73 23.74 9.56
CA ARG A 242 10.83 23.51 8.60
C ARG A 242 10.47 23.92 7.17
N GLU A 243 9.21 23.72 6.75
CA GLU A 243 8.74 24.12 5.42
C GLU A 243 8.79 25.64 5.20
N LYS A 244 8.46 26.43 6.24
CA LYS A 244 8.54 27.91 6.19
C LYS A 244 9.98 28.41 6.05
N THR A 245 10.94 27.76 6.71
CA THR A 245 12.35 28.18 6.67
C THR A 245 13.01 27.90 5.32
N VAL A 246 12.69 26.76 4.69
CA VAL A 246 13.21 26.41 3.35
C VAL A 246 12.67 27.34 2.26
N LYS A 247 11.37 27.66 2.31
CA LYS A 247 10.74 28.56 1.32
C LYS A 247 11.27 29.99 1.42
N LYS A 248 11.56 30.48 2.64
CA LYS A 248 12.13 31.82 2.87
C LYS A 248 13.54 31.96 2.31
N ASN A 249 14.37 30.92 2.41
CA ASN A 249 15.77 30.99 1.96
C ASN A 249 15.90 30.95 0.42
N SER A 250 15.01 30.22 -0.28
CA SER A 250 15.00 30.19 -1.76
C SER A 250 14.58 31.52 -2.41
N ARG A 251 13.65 32.26 -1.80
CA ARG A 251 13.26 33.60 -2.28
C ARG A 251 14.34 34.64 -2.02
N PHE A 252 15.04 34.54 -0.90
CA PHE A 252 16.11 35.48 -0.56
C PHE A 252 17.37 35.27 -1.43
N SER A 253 17.71 34.03 -1.80
CA SER A 253 18.83 33.79 -2.72
C SER A 253 18.54 34.25 -4.15
N ALA A 254 17.30 34.04 -4.65
CA ALA A 254 16.86 34.55 -5.95
C ALA A 254 16.81 36.09 -5.99
N PHE A 255 16.41 36.73 -4.90
CA PHE A 255 16.41 38.19 -4.76
C PHE A 255 17.84 38.77 -4.69
N LYS A 256 18.74 38.13 -3.92
CA LYS A 256 20.15 38.55 -3.82
C LYS A 256 20.90 38.41 -5.15
N ASN A 257 20.60 37.41 -5.96
CA ASN A 257 21.19 37.25 -7.29
C ASN A 257 20.63 38.25 -8.33
N ARG A 258 19.43 38.81 -8.12
CA ARG A 258 18.89 39.89 -8.97
C ARG A 258 19.47 41.26 -8.67
N ILE A 259 19.94 41.51 -7.45
CA ILE A 259 20.54 42.79 -7.04
C ILE A 259 22.03 42.87 -7.42
N ARG A 260 22.66 41.73 -7.74
CA ARG A 260 24.07 41.64 -8.14
C ARG A 260 24.31 41.67 -9.66
N LYS A 261 23.26 41.80 -10.47
CA LYS A 261 23.32 42.01 -11.92
C LYS A 261 22.96 43.46 -12.22
#